data_AF-A0A196LG20-F1
#
_entry.id   AF-A0A196LG20-F1
#
_cell.length_a   1.000
_cell.length_b   1.000
_cell.length_c   1.000
_cell.angle_alpha   90.00
_cell.angle_beta   90.00
_cell.angle_gamma   90.00
#
_symmetry.space_group_name_H-M   'P 1'
#
loop_
_entity.id
_entity.type
_entity.pdbx_description
1 polymer ?
#
loop_
_entity_poly.entity_id
_entity_poly.type
_entity_poly.pdbx_seq_one_letter_code
_entity_poly.pdbx_strand_id
1 'polypeptide(L)'
;MDLTAWLAAHGGIAHRSDAAAHGFSPRRVRAAIRAGEVRRVRAQWVALDSAPEDLTAAAAASGRLTCVSLARRRGWWIPDGADAGLHLQVGTNAHRHRDDATLHWGAPLVDRGARELTASVEDALAHIAVCCTHEDARVMWESAVRVERLDLEALRLVRWREPRSRGLADQVVGLSDSGLETIFVVRLSGWGVPVRQQVRLAGRRVDIVIGSHLVIQIDGYAHHASSAQRGSDVAHDAELRLRGYTVLRFTYGQIVHDWQRVERTLQAAIARGLHLPPGRRS
;
A
#
# COMPACT_ATOMS: atom_id res chain seq x y z
N MET A 1 4.60 20.46 29.87
CA MET A 1 5.04 19.37 28.97
C MET A 1 6.53 19.52 28.70
N ASP A 2 7.29 18.43 28.71
CA ASP A 2 8.71 18.44 28.32
C ASP A 2 8.92 18.21 26.81
N LEU A 3 10.06 18.64 26.27
CA LEU A 3 10.38 18.57 24.84
C LEU A 3 10.38 17.13 24.33
N THR A 4 10.90 16.18 25.12
CA THR A 4 10.93 14.76 24.78
C THR A 4 9.52 14.18 24.67
N ALA A 5 8.65 14.48 25.65
CA ALA A 5 7.25 14.08 25.64
C ALA A 5 6.47 14.72 24.48
N TRP A 6 6.74 15.99 24.17
CA TRP A 6 6.15 16.66 23.02
C TRP A 6 6.59 16.01 21.71
N LEU A 7 7.89 15.73 21.54
CA LEU A 7 8.40 15.01 20.37
C LEU A 7 7.77 13.62 20.24
N ALA A 8 7.65 12.86 21.33
CA ALA A 8 7.01 11.54 21.31
C ALA A 8 5.56 11.62 20.81
N ALA A 9 4.81 12.64 21.25
CA ALA A 9 3.45 12.90 20.75
C ALA A 9 3.39 13.32 19.28
N HIS A 10 4.49 13.81 18.70
CA HIS A 10 4.61 14.27 17.31
C HIS A 10 5.40 13.28 16.44
N GLY A 11 5.40 11.99 16.79
CA GLY A 11 6.05 10.95 15.97
C GLY A 11 7.57 10.93 16.09
N GLY A 12 8.13 11.52 17.15
CA GLY A 12 9.53 11.44 17.53
C GLY A 12 10.48 12.40 16.80
N ILE A 13 10.01 13.19 15.82
CA ILE A 13 10.84 14.15 15.08
C ILE A 13 10.04 15.39 14.72
N ALA A 14 10.63 16.58 14.89
CA ALA A 14 9.97 17.83 14.55
C ALA A 14 10.94 18.93 14.11
N HIS A 15 10.40 19.91 13.38
CA HIS A 15 11.14 21.10 13.00
C HIS A 15 11.33 22.00 14.23
N ARG A 16 12.50 22.65 14.34
CA ARG A 16 12.83 23.52 15.46
C ARG A 16 11.89 24.73 15.58
N SER A 17 11.37 25.22 14.45
CA SER A 17 10.34 26.27 14.45
C SER A 17 9.00 25.79 15.01
N ASP A 18 8.64 24.51 14.84
CA ASP A 18 7.42 23.97 15.43
C ASP A 18 7.58 23.80 16.94
N ALA A 19 8.76 23.35 17.38
CA ALA A 19 9.11 23.36 18.80
C ALA A 19 9.05 24.77 19.39
N ALA A 20 9.58 25.78 18.69
CA ALA A 20 9.52 27.17 19.12
C ALA A 20 8.06 27.69 19.22
N ALA A 21 7.21 27.35 18.23
CA ALA A 21 5.79 27.70 18.24
C ALA A 21 5.03 27.06 19.42
N HIS A 22 5.51 25.93 19.95
CA HIS A 22 4.98 25.27 21.14
C HIS A 22 5.68 25.69 22.45
N GLY A 23 6.40 26.81 22.44
CA GLY A 23 7.02 27.40 23.64
C GLY A 23 8.37 26.81 24.03
N PHE A 24 8.96 25.92 23.22
CA PHE A 24 10.31 25.41 23.46
C PHE A 24 11.35 26.40 22.94
N SER A 25 11.91 27.21 23.84
CA SER A 25 12.95 28.18 23.47
C SER A 25 14.18 27.51 22.85
N PRO A 26 14.91 28.20 21.95
CA PRO A 26 16.15 27.67 21.38
C PRO A 26 17.19 27.25 22.43
N ARG A 27 17.20 27.92 23.59
CA ARG A 27 18.05 27.56 24.73
C ARG A 27 17.68 26.20 25.30
N ARG A 28 16.39 25.91 25.47
CA ARG A 28 15.88 24.63 25.97
C ARG A 28 16.20 23.50 25.01
N VAL A 29 15.95 23.70 23.71
CA VAL A 29 16.30 22.71 22.67
C VAL A 29 17.80 22.41 22.66
N ARG A 30 18.66 23.44 22.74
CA ARG A 30 20.12 23.24 22.84
C ARG A 30 20.56 22.55 24.13
N ALA A 31 19.84 22.73 25.24
CA ALA A 31 20.12 22.04 26.48
C ALA A 31 19.82 20.55 26.35
N ALA A 32 18.63 20.19 25.83
CA ALA A 32 18.24 18.81 25.58
C ALA A 32 19.20 18.10 24.61
N ILE A 33 19.66 18.78 23.55
CA ILE A 33 20.67 18.23 22.64
C ILE A 33 21.99 17.94 23.37
N ARG A 34 22.47 18.85 24.23
CA ARG A 34 23.72 18.65 24.99
C ARG A 34 23.58 17.56 26.05
N ALA A 35 22.39 17.40 26.61
CA ALA A 35 22.08 16.35 27.58
C ALA A 35 21.91 14.97 26.92
N GLY A 36 21.87 14.88 25.59
CA GLY A 36 21.65 13.62 24.87
C GLY A 36 20.19 13.15 24.86
N GLU A 37 19.26 13.96 25.34
CA GLU A 37 17.82 13.62 25.39
C GLU A 37 17.16 13.64 24.01
N VAL A 38 17.69 14.47 23.10
CA VAL A 38 17.25 14.57 21.71
C VAL A 38 18.47 14.76 20.83
N ARG A 39 18.43 14.23 19.61
CA ARG A 39 19.48 14.41 18.60
C ARG A 39 19.09 15.49 17.60
N ARG A 40 20.09 16.25 17.18
CA ARG A 40 19.95 17.24 16.10
C ARG A 40 20.06 16.53 14.75
N VAL A 41 19.06 16.72 13.88
CA VAL A 41 19.08 16.28 12.49
C VAL A 41 19.24 17.51 11.60
N ARG A 42 20.41 17.67 10.97
CA ARG A 42 20.78 18.89 10.21
C ARG A 42 20.63 20.16 11.06
N ALA A 43 20.46 21.33 10.44
CA ALA A 43 20.31 22.59 11.17
C ALA A 43 18.91 22.75 11.80
N GLN A 44 17.89 22.13 11.21
CA GLN A 44 16.49 22.53 11.40
C GLN A 44 15.61 21.50 12.12
N TRP A 45 16.06 20.25 12.27
CA TRP A 45 15.25 19.19 12.86
C TRP A 45 15.84 18.70 14.18
N VAL A 46 14.97 18.28 15.08
CA VAL A 46 15.33 17.58 16.32
C VAL A 46 14.50 16.31 16.40
N ALA A 47 15.13 15.24 16.85
CA ALA A 47 14.53 13.91 16.90
C ALA A 47 14.86 13.20 18.21
N LEU A 48 14.00 12.28 18.63
CA LEU A 48 14.33 11.26 19.61
C LEU A 48 15.22 10.19 18.97
N ASP A 49 15.90 9.41 19.80
CA ASP A 49 16.61 8.22 19.32
C ASP A 49 15.63 7.16 18.78
N SER A 50 14.43 7.11 19.34
CA SER A 50 13.32 6.26 18.87
C SER A 50 12.56 6.83 17.66
N ALA A 51 13.01 7.95 17.07
CA ALA A 51 12.33 8.54 15.93
C ALA A 51 12.40 7.62 14.70
N PRO A 52 11.33 7.51 13.89
CA PRO A 52 11.32 6.68 12.70
C PRO A 52 12.50 6.98 11.77
N GLU A 53 13.18 5.93 11.32
CA GLU A 53 14.38 6.03 10.50
C GLU A 53 14.07 6.65 9.14
N ASP A 54 12.92 6.32 8.55
CA ASP A 54 12.44 6.84 7.27
C ASP A 54 12.30 8.38 7.27
N LEU A 55 11.69 8.95 8.32
CA LEU A 55 11.55 10.40 8.48
C LEU A 55 12.86 11.07 8.83
N THR A 56 13.68 10.41 9.65
CA THR A 56 15.02 10.89 9.97
C THR A 56 15.87 11.00 8.71
N ALA A 57 15.81 9.99 7.84
CA ALA A 57 16.53 9.96 6.58
C ALA A 57 16.02 11.04 5.61
N ALA A 58 14.70 11.26 5.55
CA ALA A 58 14.10 12.36 4.79
C ALA A 58 14.61 13.74 5.28
N ALA A 59 14.55 13.98 6.60
CA ALA A 59 15.08 15.20 7.22
C ALA A 59 16.58 15.38 6.96
N ALA A 60 17.35 14.30 7.08
CA ALA A 60 18.78 14.26 6.81
C ALA A 60 19.13 14.44 5.33
N ALA A 61 18.19 14.21 4.40
CA ALA A 61 18.33 14.50 2.98
C ALA A 61 17.86 15.93 2.61
N SER A 62 17.16 16.65 3.50
CA SER A 62 16.33 17.81 3.12
C SER A 62 15.31 17.44 2.04
N GLY A 63 14.82 16.21 2.11
CA GLY A 63 13.79 15.68 1.23
C GLY A 63 12.54 15.31 2.00
N ARG A 64 11.64 14.64 1.31
CA ARG A 64 10.38 14.15 1.83
C ARG A 64 10.21 12.68 1.49
N LEU A 65 9.65 11.89 2.40
CA LEU A 65 9.28 10.52 2.13
C LEU A 65 8.19 10.48 1.04
N THR A 66 8.39 9.68 -0.01
CA THR A 66 7.49 9.60 -1.16
C THR A 66 7.43 8.18 -1.74
N CYS A 67 6.75 8.01 -2.88
CA CYS A 67 6.69 6.76 -3.64
C CYS A 67 6.24 5.57 -2.76
N VAL A 68 6.83 4.39 -2.98
CA VAL A 68 6.59 3.17 -2.21
C VAL A 68 6.93 3.33 -0.71
N SER A 69 7.85 4.22 -0.33
CA SER A 69 8.13 4.46 1.10
C SER A 69 7.00 5.21 1.79
N LEU A 70 6.40 6.21 1.13
CA LEU A 70 5.19 6.84 1.66
C LEU A 70 4.02 5.86 1.65
N ALA A 71 3.88 5.05 0.59
CA ALA A 71 2.87 4.01 0.51
C ALA A 71 2.93 3.06 1.73
N ARG A 72 4.13 2.59 2.11
CA ARG A 72 4.34 1.74 3.30
C ARG A 72 3.88 2.45 4.57
N ARG A 73 4.33 3.69 4.77
CA ARG A 73 3.99 4.49 5.95
C ARG A 73 2.49 4.78 6.05
N ARG A 74 1.81 4.95 4.92
CA ARG A 74 0.36 5.20 4.85
C ARG A 74 -0.48 3.93 4.87
N GLY A 75 0.15 2.75 4.86
CA GLY A 75 -0.56 1.47 4.85
C GLY A 75 -1.27 1.18 3.53
N TRP A 76 -0.73 1.68 2.42
CA TRP A 76 -1.16 1.27 1.09
C TRP A 76 -0.63 -0.14 0.82
N TRP A 77 -1.37 -0.93 0.05
CA TRP A 77 -0.88 -2.22 -0.42
C TRP A 77 0.22 -2.02 -1.44
N ILE A 78 1.23 -2.87 -1.36
CA ILE A 78 2.41 -2.83 -2.19
C ILE A 78 2.70 -4.27 -2.61
N PRO A 79 2.84 -4.57 -3.91
CA PRO A 79 3.05 -5.94 -4.37
C PRO A 79 4.26 -6.61 -3.76
N ASP A 80 4.19 -7.94 -3.61
CA ASP A 80 5.33 -8.76 -3.23
C ASP A 80 6.47 -8.58 -4.25
N GLY A 81 7.66 -8.25 -3.76
CA GLY A 81 8.83 -7.97 -4.59
C GLY A 81 8.97 -6.52 -5.05
N ALA A 82 8.03 -5.63 -4.68
CA ALA A 82 8.28 -4.19 -4.83
C ALA A 82 9.53 -3.79 -4.05
N ASP A 83 10.23 -2.77 -4.56
CA ASP A 83 11.45 -2.24 -3.95
C ASP A 83 11.21 -1.98 -2.45
N ALA A 84 12.10 -2.50 -1.61
CA ALA A 84 12.09 -2.30 -0.16
C ALA A 84 12.91 -1.06 0.26
N GLY A 85 13.67 -0.50 -0.67
CA GLY A 85 14.51 0.68 -0.50
C GLY A 85 13.74 1.92 -0.05
N LEU A 86 14.51 2.92 0.36
CA LEU A 86 14.01 4.23 0.77
C LEU A 86 13.82 5.12 -0.45
N HIS A 87 12.65 5.73 -0.59
CA HIS A 87 12.35 6.69 -1.66
C HIS A 87 12.09 8.08 -1.09
N LEU A 88 12.85 9.06 -1.58
CA LEU A 88 12.79 10.44 -1.12
C LEU A 88 12.57 11.39 -2.29
N GLN A 89 11.62 12.31 -2.17
CA GLN A 89 11.51 13.47 -3.04
C GLN A 89 12.51 14.54 -2.57
N VAL A 90 13.31 15.05 -3.48
CA VAL A 90 14.27 16.13 -3.23
C VAL A 90 14.06 17.26 -4.24
N GLY A 91 14.41 18.48 -3.84
CA GLY A 91 14.29 19.65 -4.72
C GLY A 91 15.16 19.53 -5.97
N THR A 92 14.79 20.24 -7.03
CA THR A 92 15.47 20.22 -8.34
C THR A 92 16.97 20.53 -8.26
N ASN A 93 17.35 21.43 -7.36
CA ASN A 93 18.75 21.83 -7.15
C ASN A 93 19.39 21.13 -5.96
N ALA A 94 18.85 19.98 -5.53
CA ALA A 94 19.46 19.21 -4.46
C ALA A 94 20.76 18.56 -4.96
N HIS A 95 21.89 19.09 -4.50
CA HIS A 95 23.23 18.56 -4.81
C HIS A 95 23.62 17.31 -4.00
N ARG A 96 22.64 16.63 -3.38
CA ARG A 96 22.90 15.51 -2.47
C ARG A 96 22.67 14.20 -3.17
N HIS A 97 23.73 13.39 -3.22
CA HIS A 97 23.66 11.98 -3.54
C HIS A 97 23.50 11.17 -2.25
N ARG A 98 22.64 10.15 -2.31
CA ARG A 98 22.48 9.12 -1.29
C ARG A 98 22.45 7.80 -2.04
N ASP A 99 23.45 6.96 -1.80
CA ASP A 99 23.56 5.66 -2.47
C ASP A 99 22.63 4.62 -1.82
N ASP A 100 22.11 4.93 -0.63
CA ASP A 100 21.18 4.13 0.18
C ASP A 100 19.71 4.48 -0.06
N ALA A 101 19.39 5.32 -1.05
CA ALA A 101 18.01 5.74 -1.34
C ALA A 101 17.77 6.06 -2.81
N THR A 102 16.58 5.70 -3.31
CA THR A 102 16.06 6.18 -4.59
C THR A 102 15.58 7.61 -4.40
N LEU A 103 16.27 8.58 -5.02
CA LEU A 103 15.87 9.97 -4.96
C LEU A 103 14.99 10.32 -6.17
N HIS A 104 14.00 11.17 -5.94
CA HIS A 104 13.08 11.70 -6.94
C HIS A 104 13.27 13.20 -7.01
N TRP A 105 13.91 13.68 -8.09
CA TRP A 105 14.21 15.10 -8.27
C TRP A 105 13.07 15.79 -8.98
N GLY A 106 12.56 16.86 -8.38
CA GLY A 106 11.52 17.66 -9.01
C GLY A 106 10.89 18.67 -8.07
N ALA A 107 10.19 19.65 -8.64
CA ALA A 107 9.27 20.45 -7.87
C ALA A 107 8.09 19.57 -7.42
N PRO A 108 7.53 19.73 -6.22
CA PRO A 108 6.33 18.99 -5.84
C PRO A 108 5.13 19.37 -6.72
N LEU A 109 4.19 18.45 -6.89
CA LEU A 109 2.86 18.73 -7.44
C LEU A 109 2.04 19.59 -6.47
N VAL A 110 2.18 19.30 -5.17
CA VAL A 110 1.49 20.04 -4.10
C VAL A 110 2.52 20.54 -3.10
N ASP A 111 2.63 21.86 -2.96
CA ASP A 111 3.49 22.44 -1.93
C ASP A 111 2.85 22.27 -0.54
N ARG A 112 3.48 21.44 0.28
CA ARG A 112 3.10 21.18 1.67
C ARG A 112 3.88 22.05 2.67
N GLY A 113 4.76 22.93 2.18
CA GLY A 113 5.61 23.81 2.99
C GLY A 113 6.86 23.10 3.56
N ALA A 114 7.90 23.87 3.88
CA ALA A 114 9.24 23.35 4.19
C ALA A 114 9.37 22.52 5.49
N ARG A 115 8.31 22.43 6.29
CA ARG A 115 8.28 21.76 7.60
C ARG A 115 7.62 20.38 7.56
N GLU A 116 7.34 19.87 6.37
CA GLU A 116 6.69 18.58 6.18
C GLU A 116 7.71 17.55 5.68
N LEU A 117 7.80 16.40 6.36
CA LEU A 117 8.73 15.31 6.01
C LEU A 117 8.13 14.27 5.07
N THR A 118 6.84 14.35 4.78
CA THR A 118 6.18 13.49 3.80
C THR A 118 5.78 14.32 2.59
N ALA A 119 5.85 13.70 1.42
CA ALA A 119 5.30 14.28 0.19
C ALA A 119 3.76 14.25 0.24
N SER A 120 3.11 14.92 -0.71
CA SER A 120 1.67 14.76 -0.91
C SER A 120 1.33 13.36 -1.45
N VAL A 121 0.05 13.00 -1.38
CA VAL A 121 -0.44 11.73 -1.95
C VAL A 121 -0.22 11.75 -3.46
N GLU A 122 -0.51 12.87 -4.12
CA GLU A 122 -0.35 13.10 -5.55
C GLU A 122 1.12 12.96 -5.96
N ASP A 123 2.05 13.56 -5.21
CA ASP A 123 3.48 13.40 -5.45
C ASP A 123 3.91 11.93 -5.35
N ALA A 124 3.46 11.20 -4.32
CA ALA A 124 3.80 9.79 -4.16
C ALA A 124 3.23 8.91 -5.27
N LEU A 125 1.98 9.15 -5.69
CA LEU A 125 1.36 8.47 -6.82
C LEU A 125 2.08 8.75 -8.13
N ALA A 126 2.49 10.00 -8.37
CA ALA A 126 3.28 10.36 -9.54
C ALA A 126 4.62 9.62 -9.58
N HIS A 127 5.33 9.55 -8.46
CA HIS A 127 6.58 8.80 -8.37
C HIS A 127 6.38 7.28 -8.52
N ILE A 128 5.33 6.70 -7.95
CA ILE A 128 4.99 5.28 -8.12
C ILE A 128 4.75 4.95 -9.59
N ALA A 129 4.04 5.80 -10.33
CA ALA A 129 3.77 5.61 -11.76
C ALA A 129 5.02 5.52 -12.63
N VAL A 130 6.13 6.11 -12.18
CA VAL A 130 7.42 6.11 -12.88
C VAL A 130 8.33 4.99 -12.37
N CYS A 131 8.39 4.79 -11.06
CA CYS A 131 9.28 3.82 -10.42
C CYS A 131 8.88 2.37 -10.65
N CYS A 132 7.59 2.09 -10.75
CA CYS A 132 7.07 0.72 -10.73
C CYS A 132 6.60 0.30 -12.13
N THR A 133 6.38 -1.01 -12.28
CA THR A 133 5.67 -1.51 -13.46
C THR A 133 4.26 -0.91 -13.52
N HIS A 134 3.66 -0.85 -14.72
CA HIS A 134 2.31 -0.31 -14.86
C HIS A 134 1.30 -1.05 -13.98
N GLU A 135 1.42 -2.38 -13.91
CA GLU A 135 0.55 -3.24 -13.09
C GLU A 135 0.73 -2.92 -11.60
N ASP A 136 1.95 -2.93 -11.08
CA ASP A 136 2.22 -2.64 -9.67
C ASP A 136 1.77 -1.23 -9.27
N ALA A 137 2.09 -0.24 -10.12
CA ALA A 137 1.68 1.12 -9.93
C ALA A 137 0.15 1.23 -9.86
N ARG A 138 -0.55 0.57 -10.77
CA ARG A 138 -2.01 0.57 -10.78
C ARG A 138 -2.60 -0.02 -9.50
N VAL A 139 -2.09 -1.14 -9.01
CA VAL A 139 -2.62 -1.73 -7.77
C VAL A 139 -2.36 -0.81 -6.57
N MET A 140 -1.18 -0.19 -6.49
CA MET A 140 -0.87 0.81 -5.46
C MET A 140 -1.78 2.04 -5.53
N TRP A 141 -2.10 2.52 -6.74
CA TRP A 141 -3.01 3.64 -6.95
C TRP A 141 -4.44 3.33 -6.49
N GLU A 142 -4.97 2.14 -6.82
CA GLU A 142 -6.29 1.69 -6.33
C GLU A 142 -6.30 1.59 -4.80
N SER A 143 -5.21 1.08 -4.20
CA SER A 143 -5.06 1.06 -2.74
C SER A 143 -5.07 2.47 -2.14
N ALA A 144 -4.35 3.41 -2.76
CA ALA A 144 -4.26 4.79 -2.27
C ALA A 144 -5.62 5.49 -2.34
N VAL A 145 -6.35 5.34 -3.46
CA VAL A 145 -7.72 5.85 -3.61
C VAL A 145 -8.61 5.38 -2.47
N ARG A 146 -8.55 4.10 -2.12
CA ARG A 146 -9.34 3.52 -1.03
C ARG A 146 -8.91 4.04 0.35
N VAL A 147 -7.61 3.97 0.66
CA VAL A 147 -7.07 4.29 1.99
C VAL A 147 -7.19 5.77 2.30
N GLU A 148 -6.85 6.63 1.34
CA GLU A 148 -6.89 8.08 1.49
C GLU A 148 -8.28 8.66 1.17
N ARG A 149 -9.23 7.81 0.72
CA ARG A 149 -10.60 8.20 0.30
C ARG A 149 -10.58 9.29 -0.77
N LEU A 150 -9.75 9.10 -1.78
CA LEU A 150 -9.59 10.06 -2.87
C LEU A 150 -10.84 10.07 -3.73
N ASP A 151 -11.28 11.27 -4.09
CA ASP A 151 -12.28 11.45 -5.13
C ASP A 151 -11.62 11.21 -6.51
N LEU A 152 -12.18 10.28 -7.28
CA LEU A 152 -11.68 9.92 -8.61
C LEU A 152 -11.84 11.07 -9.61
N GLU A 153 -12.87 11.89 -9.50
CA GLU A 153 -13.03 13.05 -10.38
C GLU A 153 -11.94 14.08 -10.10
N ALA A 154 -11.73 14.43 -8.82
CA ALA A 154 -10.63 15.29 -8.41
C ALA A 154 -9.26 14.72 -8.83
N LEU A 155 -9.04 13.40 -8.70
CA LEU A 155 -7.80 12.74 -9.09
C LEU A 155 -7.50 12.86 -10.59
N ARG A 156 -8.54 12.77 -11.45
CA ARG A 156 -8.40 12.98 -12.90
C ARG A 156 -8.13 14.44 -13.27
N LEU A 157 -8.56 15.40 -12.44
CA LEU A 157 -8.31 16.82 -12.64
C LEU A 157 -6.91 17.27 -12.21
N VAL A 158 -6.16 16.43 -11.48
CA VAL A 158 -4.76 16.73 -11.13
C VAL A 158 -3.93 16.92 -12.40
N ARG A 159 -3.12 17.99 -12.42
CA ARG A 159 -2.18 18.27 -13.52
C ARG A 159 -0.94 17.38 -13.42
N TRP A 160 -1.12 16.10 -13.71
CA TRP A 160 -0.06 15.12 -13.78
C TRP A 160 0.97 15.49 -14.86
N ARG A 161 2.25 15.48 -14.50
CA ARG A 161 3.34 15.79 -15.45
C ARG A 161 3.63 14.63 -16.40
N GLU A 162 3.64 13.42 -15.87
CA GLU A 162 3.97 12.22 -16.64
C GLU A 162 2.74 11.60 -17.33
N PRO A 163 2.86 11.13 -18.59
CA PRO A 163 1.79 10.41 -19.27
C PRO A 163 1.32 9.17 -18.51
N ARG A 164 2.24 8.46 -17.85
CA ARG A 164 1.91 7.27 -17.05
C ARG A 164 0.99 7.60 -15.88
N SER A 165 1.26 8.69 -15.16
CA SER A 165 0.40 9.14 -14.06
C SER A 165 -0.99 9.54 -14.55
N ARG A 166 -1.08 10.25 -15.70
CA ARG A 166 -2.38 10.58 -16.34
C ARG A 166 -3.16 9.30 -16.68
N GLY A 167 -2.52 8.38 -17.37
CA GLY A 167 -3.14 7.11 -17.77
C GLY A 167 -3.64 6.30 -16.58
N LEU A 168 -2.91 6.29 -15.46
CA LEU A 168 -3.35 5.64 -14.23
C LEU A 168 -4.53 6.35 -13.57
N ALA A 169 -4.54 7.68 -13.52
CA ALA A 169 -5.67 8.45 -12.98
C ALA A 169 -6.98 8.18 -13.72
N ASP A 170 -6.92 8.03 -15.05
CA ASP A 170 -8.08 7.70 -15.87
C ASP A 170 -8.55 6.26 -15.65
N GLN A 171 -7.60 5.36 -15.45
CA GLN A 171 -7.81 3.92 -15.37
C GLN A 171 -8.33 3.43 -14.01
N VAL A 172 -7.93 4.09 -12.92
CA VAL A 172 -8.28 3.70 -11.55
C VAL A 172 -9.79 3.88 -11.34
N VAL A 173 -10.41 2.84 -10.78
CA VAL A 173 -11.87 2.74 -10.65
C VAL A 173 -12.37 2.77 -9.22
N GLY A 174 -11.47 2.69 -8.23
CA GLY A 174 -11.82 2.75 -6.81
C GLY A 174 -12.63 1.56 -6.35
N LEU A 175 -12.41 0.38 -6.94
CA LEU A 175 -13.14 -0.83 -6.57
C LEU A 175 -12.83 -1.20 -5.10
N SER A 176 -13.88 -1.32 -4.29
CA SER A 176 -13.81 -1.85 -2.93
C SER A 176 -13.48 -3.34 -2.94
N ASP A 177 -13.04 -3.89 -1.80
CA ASP A 177 -12.86 -5.35 -1.64
C ASP A 177 -14.12 -6.11 -2.07
N SER A 178 -15.34 -5.58 -1.77
CA SER A 178 -16.64 -6.14 -2.17
C SER A 178 -16.98 -6.08 -3.67
N GLY A 179 -16.24 -5.26 -4.44
CA GLY A 179 -16.42 -5.11 -5.88
C GLY A 179 -15.78 -6.26 -6.67
N LEU A 180 -14.74 -6.89 -6.12
CA LEU A 180 -14.02 -7.97 -6.78
C LEU A 180 -14.83 -9.26 -6.82
N GLU A 181 -15.52 -9.60 -5.73
CA GLU A 181 -16.40 -10.77 -5.75
C GLU A 181 -17.58 -10.53 -6.70
N THR A 182 -18.02 -9.28 -6.83
CA THR A 182 -19.08 -8.88 -7.78
C THR A 182 -18.61 -9.09 -9.23
N ILE A 183 -17.35 -8.75 -9.55
CA ILE A 183 -16.77 -9.02 -10.88
C ILE A 183 -16.84 -10.52 -11.20
N PHE A 184 -16.49 -11.39 -10.25
CA PHE A 184 -16.59 -12.83 -10.45
C PHE A 184 -18.03 -13.28 -10.71
N VAL A 185 -18.98 -12.84 -9.89
CA VAL A 185 -20.38 -13.26 -10.05
C VAL A 185 -20.94 -12.79 -11.40
N VAL A 186 -20.69 -11.55 -11.79
CA VAL A 186 -21.17 -11.00 -13.06
C VAL A 186 -20.51 -11.70 -14.26
N ARG A 187 -19.20 -11.92 -14.22
CA ARG A 187 -18.49 -12.52 -15.36
C ARG A 187 -18.69 -14.03 -15.47
N LEU A 188 -18.96 -14.71 -14.36
CA LEU A 188 -19.20 -16.16 -14.33
C LEU A 188 -20.69 -16.54 -14.40
N SER A 189 -21.61 -15.58 -14.33
CA SER A 189 -23.06 -15.86 -14.32
C SER A 189 -23.51 -16.67 -15.55
N GLY A 190 -22.85 -16.48 -16.70
CA GLY A 190 -23.16 -17.18 -17.95
C GLY A 190 -22.67 -18.63 -18.04
N TRP A 191 -21.91 -19.12 -17.06
CA TRP A 191 -21.22 -20.41 -17.16
C TRP A 191 -22.05 -21.61 -16.72
N GLY A 192 -23.29 -21.39 -16.25
CA GLY A 192 -24.19 -22.46 -15.83
C GLY A 192 -23.76 -23.20 -14.56
N VAL A 193 -22.76 -22.69 -13.83
CA VAL A 193 -22.31 -23.22 -12.54
C VAL A 193 -22.73 -22.30 -11.39
N PRO A 194 -23.21 -22.83 -10.26
CA PRO A 194 -23.55 -22.01 -9.10
C PRO A 194 -22.33 -21.26 -8.56
N VAL A 195 -22.42 -19.95 -8.35
CA VAL A 195 -21.38 -19.14 -7.73
C VAL A 195 -21.94 -18.49 -6.47
N ARG A 196 -21.26 -18.65 -5.33
CA ARG A 196 -21.69 -18.13 -4.02
C ARG A 196 -20.57 -17.34 -3.38
N GLN A 197 -20.88 -16.15 -2.86
CA GLN A 197 -19.91 -15.28 -2.20
C GLN A 197 -19.92 -15.45 -0.67
N GLN A 198 -18.80 -15.15 -0.02
CA GLN A 198 -18.66 -14.98 1.44
C GLN A 198 -19.19 -16.18 2.25
N VAL A 199 -18.99 -17.39 1.72
CA VAL A 199 -19.51 -18.65 2.29
C VAL A 199 -18.69 -19.05 3.51
N ARG A 200 -19.36 -19.47 4.59
CA ARG A 200 -18.65 -20.06 5.75
C ARG A 200 -18.31 -21.53 5.49
N LEU A 201 -17.02 -21.84 5.41
CA LEU A 201 -16.48 -23.20 5.29
C LEU A 201 -15.43 -23.42 6.38
N ALA A 202 -15.40 -24.63 6.97
CA ALA A 202 -14.43 -25.00 8.02
C ALA A 202 -14.21 -23.89 9.09
N GLY A 203 -15.31 -23.27 9.55
CA GLY A 203 -15.30 -22.25 10.61
C GLY A 203 -14.97 -20.81 10.17
N ARG A 204 -14.51 -20.57 8.93
CA ARG A 204 -14.13 -19.23 8.42
C ARG A 204 -14.89 -18.88 7.15
N ARG A 205 -14.91 -17.60 6.77
CA ARG A 205 -15.47 -17.16 5.48
C ARG A 205 -14.43 -17.31 4.37
N VAL A 206 -14.87 -17.78 3.21
CA VAL A 206 -14.12 -17.76 1.96
C VAL A 206 -14.80 -16.82 0.97
N ASP A 207 -14.05 -16.18 0.08
CA ASP A 207 -14.58 -15.11 -0.78
C ASP A 207 -15.59 -15.64 -1.78
N ILE A 208 -15.27 -16.71 -2.50
CA ILE A 208 -16.16 -17.29 -3.51
C ILE A 208 -16.08 -18.83 -3.49
N VAL A 209 -17.22 -19.48 -3.72
CA VAL A 209 -17.34 -20.91 -4.01
C VAL A 209 -18.03 -21.10 -5.34
N ILE A 210 -17.36 -21.77 -6.27
CA ILE A 210 -17.89 -22.20 -7.57
C ILE A 210 -18.32 -23.67 -7.46
N GLY A 211 -19.55 -23.95 -7.84
CA GLY A 211 -20.23 -25.22 -7.61
C GLY A 211 -20.29 -25.54 -6.13
N SER A 212 -19.67 -26.65 -5.76
CA SER A 212 -19.69 -27.21 -4.41
C SER A 212 -18.31 -27.31 -3.76
N HIS A 213 -17.23 -27.45 -4.55
CA HIS A 213 -15.90 -27.80 -4.04
C HIS A 213 -14.74 -26.94 -4.58
N LEU A 214 -14.99 -25.98 -5.47
CA LEU A 214 -13.96 -25.05 -5.94
C LEU A 214 -14.06 -23.74 -5.15
N VAL A 215 -13.11 -23.50 -4.27
CA VAL A 215 -12.98 -22.29 -3.47
C VAL A 215 -12.03 -21.33 -4.17
N ILE A 216 -12.47 -20.10 -4.35
CA ILE A 216 -11.61 -19.00 -4.79
C ILE A 216 -11.41 -18.07 -3.59
N GLN A 217 -10.16 -17.85 -3.24
CA GLN A 217 -9.78 -16.78 -2.34
C GLN A 217 -9.17 -15.65 -3.14
N ILE A 218 -9.63 -14.44 -2.85
CA ILE A 218 -9.08 -13.23 -3.39
C ILE A 218 -8.07 -12.77 -2.36
N ASP A 219 -6.79 -12.80 -2.73
CA ASP A 219 -5.76 -12.22 -1.90
C ASP A 219 -5.96 -10.69 -1.96
N GLY A 220 -6.77 -10.23 -1.01
CA GLY A 220 -7.09 -8.83 -0.81
C GLY A 220 -5.86 -8.04 -0.40
N TYR A 221 -6.05 -6.72 -0.33
CA TYR A 221 -5.07 -5.66 -0.08
C TYR A 221 -4.31 -5.72 1.27
N ALA A 222 -4.18 -6.89 1.93
CA ALA A 222 -3.68 -7.00 3.30
C ALA A 222 -2.22 -7.47 3.42
N HIS A 223 -1.25 -6.59 3.08
CA HIS A 223 0.13 -6.72 3.59
C HIS A 223 0.26 -6.33 5.08
N HIS A 224 -0.86 -6.03 5.75
CA HIS A 224 -0.95 -5.92 7.21
C HIS A 224 -1.50 -7.19 7.89
N ALA A 225 -1.55 -8.32 7.19
CA ALA A 225 -1.74 -9.60 7.86
C ALA A 225 -0.51 -9.89 8.73
N SER A 226 -0.68 -9.79 10.05
CA SER A 226 0.33 -10.24 11.02
C SER A 226 0.81 -11.65 10.66
N SER A 227 2.02 -12.03 11.05
CA SER A 227 2.53 -13.41 10.84
C SER A 227 1.53 -14.48 11.30
N ALA A 228 0.79 -14.19 12.38
CA ALA A 228 -0.30 -15.03 12.88
C ALA A 228 -1.47 -15.17 11.91
N GLN A 229 -1.84 -14.09 11.20
CA GLN A 229 -2.93 -14.10 10.23
C GLN A 229 -2.57 -14.87 8.96
N ARG A 230 -1.34 -14.70 8.46
CA ARG A 230 -0.80 -15.52 7.36
C ARG A 230 -0.76 -17.01 7.75
N GLY A 231 -0.29 -17.33 8.95
CA GLY A 231 -0.29 -18.71 9.45
C GLY A 231 -1.71 -19.31 9.54
N SER A 232 -2.68 -18.50 9.99
CA SER A 232 -4.08 -18.90 10.06
C SER A 232 -4.70 -19.16 8.69
N ASP A 233 -4.36 -18.36 7.68
CA ASP A 233 -4.83 -18.53 6.30
C ASP A 233 -4.24 -19.78 5.65
N VAL A 234 -2.95 -20.02 5.83
CA VAL A 234 -2.29 -21.26 5.38
C VAL A 234 -2.91 -22.49 6.04
N ALA A 235 -3.16 -22.44 7.34
CA ALA A 235 -3.81 -23.53 8.07
C ALA A 235 -5.25 -23.77 7.58
N HIS A 236 -5.98 -22.69 7.28
CA HIS A 236 -7.34 -22.80 6.76
C HIS A 236 -7.38 -23.42 5.36
N ASP A 237 -6.47 -23.03 4.47
CA ASP A 237 -6.36 -23.62 3.14
C ASP A 237 -6.00 -25.11 3.21
N ALA A 238 -5.10 -25.49 4.13
CA ALA A 238 -4.77 -26.90 4.36
C ALA A 238 -6.00 -27.69 4.81
N GLU A 239 -6.79 -27.15 5.74
CA GLU A 239 -8.03 -27.77 6.22
C GLU A 239 -9.07 -27.92 5.10
N LEU A 240 -9.25 -26.91 4.27
CA LEU A 240 -10.15 -26.98 3.11
C LEU A 240 -9.69 -28.09 2.14
N ARG A 241 -8.39 -28.19 1.86
CA ARG A 241 -7.84 -29.25 1.00
C ARG A 241 -8.05 -30.64 1.59
N LEU A 242 -7.84 -30.82 2.90
CA LEU A 242 -8.11 -32.09 3.60
C LEU A 242 -9.58 -32.51 3.52
N ARG A 243 -10.50 -31.54 3.46
CA ARG A 243 -11.94 -31.76 3.24
C ARG A 243 -12.32 -31.96 1.77
N GLY A 244 -11.35 -32.04 0.86
CA GLY A 244 -11.59 -32.31 -0.56
C GLY A 244 -11.93 -31.07 -1.41
N TYR A 245 -11.80 -29.86 -0.87
CA TYR A 245 -11.94 -28.64 -1.66
C TYR A 245 -10.68 -28.37 -2.49
N THR A 246 -10.88 -27.81 -3.68
CA THR A 246 -9.81 -27.20 -4.46
C THR A 246 -9.77 -25.71 -4.12
N VAL A 247 -8.64 -25.20 -3.65
CA VAL A 247 -8.46 -23.78 -3.31
C VAL A 247 -7.57 -23.13 -4.36
N LEU A 248 -8.08 -22.12 -5.08
CA LEU A 248 -7.31 -21.25 -5.95
C LEU A 248 -7.26 -19.84 -5.35
N ARG A 249 -6.09 -19.21 -5.38
CA ARG A 249 -5.90 -17.83 -4.96
C ARG A 249 -5.62 -16.96 -6.17
N PHE A 250 -6.28 -15.80 -6.23
CA PHE A 250 -5.99 -14.78 -7.22
C PHE A 250 -5.74 -13.44 -6.53
N THR A 251 -4.75 -12.71 -7.00
CA THR A 251 -4.50 -11.35 -6.52
C THR A 251 -5.46 -10.37 -7.18
N TYR A 252 -5.67 -9.21 -6.55
CA TYR A 252 -6.40 -8.09 -7.18
C TYR A 252 -5.94 -7.82 -8.62
N GLY A 253 -4.62 -7.72 -8.82
CA GLY A 253 -4.04 -7.40 -10.14
C GLY A 253 -4.42 -8.41 -11.20
N GLN A 254 -4.41 -9.71 -10.86
CA GLN A 254 -4.83 -10.76 -11.78
C GLN A 254 -6.31 -10.61 -12.17
N ILE A 255 -7.18 -10.30 -11.21
CA ILE A 255 -8.63 -10.23 -11.45
C ILE A 255 -8.98 -9.02 -12.34
N VAL A 256 -8.38 -7.87 -12.05
CA VAL A 256 -8.73 -6.62 -12.72
C VAL A 256 -7.98 -6.44 -14.05
N HIS A 257 -6.73 -6.90 -14.15
CA HIS A 257 -5.87 -6.63 -15.32
C HIS A 257 -5.61 -7.85 -16.20
N ASP A 258 -5.62 -9.05 -15.64
CA ASP A 258 -5.36 -10.30 -16.38
C ASP A 258 -6.55 -11.28 -16.26
N TRP A 259 -7.76 -10.73 -16.43
CA TRP A 259 -8.98 -11.52 -16.30
C TRP A 259 -9.00 -12.72 -17.23
N GLN A 260 -8.49 -12.59 -18.45
CA GLN A 260 -8.46 -13.69 -19.42
C GLN A 260 -7.66 -14.89 -18.89
N ARG A 261 -6.57 -14.66 -18.14
CA ARG A 261 -5.84 -15.76 -17.49
C ARG A 261 -6.59 -16.35 -16.31
N VAL A 262 -7.22 -15.51 -15.48
CA VAL A 262 -8.10 -15.98 -14.38
C VAL A 262 -9.21 -16.86 -14.95
N GLU A 263 -9.92 -16.36 -15.96
CA GLU A 263 -10.97 -17.06 -16.68
C GLU A 263 -10.51 -18.40 -17.24
N ARG A 264 -9.40 -18.45 -18.00
CA ARG A 264 -8.85 -19.72 -18.51
C ARG A 264 -8.53 -20.71 -17.39
N THR A 265 -8.00 -20.23 -16.26
CA THR A 265 -7.69 -21.07 -15.09
C THR A 265 -8.95 -21.66 -14.48
N LEU A 266 -10.00 -20.85 -14.33
CA LEU A 266 -11.30 -21.27 -13.81
C LEU A 266 -11.99 -22.25 -14.77
N GLN A 267 -11.99 -21.98 -16.08
CA GLN A 267 -12.52 -22.89 -17.10
C GLN A 267 -11.83 -24.26 -17.04
N ALA A 268 -10.50 -24.28 -16.97
CA ALA A 268 -9.75 -25.52 -16.86
C ALA A 268 -10.05 -26.28 -15.55
N ALA A 269 -10.23 -25.57 -14.43
CA ALA A 269 -10.61 -26.17 -13.16
C ALA A 269 -12.03 -26.77 -13.22
N ILE A 270 -12.97 -26.07 -13.84
CA ILE A 270 -14.35 -26.53 -14.03
C ILE A 270 -14.39 -27.75 -14.94
N ALA A 271 -13.70 -27.71 -16.08
CA ALA A 271 -13.62 -28.82 -17.03
C ALA A 271 -13.02 -30.10 -16.43
N ARG A 272 -12.12 -29.98 -15.44
CA ARG A 272 -11.56 -31.11 -14.68
C ARG A 272 -12.46 -31.57 -13.52
N GLY A 273 -13.67 -31.01 -13.39
CA GLY A 273 -14.60 -31.34 -12.32
C GLY A 273 -14.16 -30.90 -10.92
N LEU A 274 -13.22 -29.94 -10.79
CA LEU A 274 -12.71 -29.51 -9.49
C LEU A 274 -13.76 -28.78 -8.63
N HIS A 275 -14.83 -28.31 -9.26
CA HIS A 275 -15.99 -27.69 -8.62
C HIS A 275 -17.01 -28.70 -8.06
N LEU A 276 -16.81 -30.00 -8.32
CA LEU A 276 -17.67 -31.12 -7.89
C LEU A 276 -17.04 -31.90 -6.73
N PRO A 277 -17.85 -32.64 -5.93
CA PRO A 277 -17.34 -33.49 -4.86
C PRO A 277 -16.33 -34.54 -5.36
N PRO A 278 -15.29 -34.85 -4.56
CA PRO A 278 -14.39 -35.96 -4.84
C PRO A 278 -15.20 -37.26 -4.88
N GLY A 279 -15.30 -37.87 -6.07
CA GLY A 279 -16.14 -39.04 -6.34
C GLY A 279 -17.03 -38.94 -7.58
N ARG A 280 -17.26 -37.72 -8.12
CA ARG A 280 -17.99 -37.49 -9.38
C ARG A 280 -17.10 -37.04 -10.55
N ARG A 281 -15.79 -37.24 -10.45
CA ARG A 281 -14.82 -36.87 -11.50
C ARG A 281 -14.72 -38.01 -12.52
N SER A 282 -15.80 -38.26 -13.25
CA SER A 282 -15.85 -39.18 -14.39
C SER A 282 -15.89 -38.39 -15.68
#